data_AF-A0A846Q2N1-F1
#
_entry.id   AF-A0A846Q2N1-F1
#
_cell.length_a   1.000
_cell.length_b   1.000
_cell.length_c   1.000
_cell.angle_alpha   90.00
_cell.angle_beta   90.00
_cell.angle_gamma   90.00
#
_symmetry.space_group_name_H-M   'P 1'
#
loop_
_entity.id
_entity.type
_entity.pdbx_description
1 polymer ?
#
loop_
_entity_poly.entity_id
_entity_poly.type
_entity_poly.pdbx_seq_one_letter_code
_entity_poly.pdbx_strand_id
1 'polypeptide(L)'
;TGNINTEHIKNHLTERTRLIVPVHYAGHPVDLDYIHKMAKEQNLVIIEDACHAPGAGYNPPTSPLEKGGKGGLLDRGKNGWI
;
A
#
# COMPACT_ATOMS: atom_id res chain seq x y z
N THR A 1 -11.19 3.67 -1.70
CA THR A 1 -10.03 4.58 -1.50
C THR A 1 -9.58 5.21 -2.80
N GLY A 2 -9.85 4.62 -3.98
CA GLY A 2 -9.30 5.09 -5.25
C GLY A 2 -7.90 4.53 -5.53
N ASN A 3 -7.31 3.82 -4.56
CA ASN A 3 -6.10 3.04 -4.75
C ASN A 3 -6.39 1.77 -5.56
N ILE A 4 -5.32 1.21 -6.10
CA ILE A 4 -5.34 -0.12 -6.72
C ILE A 4 -5.90 -1.18 -5.75
N ASN A 5 -6.69 -2.13 -6.26
CA ASN A 5 -7.01 -3.35 -5.52
C ASN A 5 -5.77 -4.25 -5.51
N THR A 6 -5.15 -4.41 -4.34
CA THR A 6 -3.90 -5.13 -4.18
C THR A 6 -4.01 -6.61 -4.50
N GLU A 7 -5.18 -7.23 -4.33
CA GLU A 7 -5.43 -8.63 -4.66
C GLU A 7 -5.27 -8.94 -6.15
N HIS A 8 -5.47 -7.93 -7.01
CA HIS A 8 -5.38 -8.10 -8.46
C HIS A 8 -3.95 -7.96 -9.00
N ILE A 9 -2.99 -7.50 -8.17
CA ILE A 9 -1.62 -7.22 -8.63
C ILE A 9 -0.96 -8.48 -9.16
N LYS A 10 -1.04 -9.60 -8.42
CA LYS A 10 -0.41 -10.87 -8.80
C LYS A 10 -0.82 -11.35 -10.20
N ASN A 11 -2.07 -11.10 -10.59
CA ASN A 11 -2.61 -11.52 -11.90
C ASN A 11 -2.03 -10.75 -13.08
N HIS A 12 -1.35 -9.61 -12.83
CA HIS A 12 -0.78 -8.75 -13.87
C HIS A 12 0.76 -8.79 -13.87
N LEU A 13 1.37 -9.59 -12.99
CA LEU A 13 2.81 -9.79 -13.00
C LEU A 13 3.22 -10.67 -14.18
N THR A 14 4.37 -10.37 -14.75
CA THR A 14 5.00 -11.14 -15.81
C THR A 14 6.48 -11.29 -15.52
N GLU A 15 7.18 -12.15 -16.25
CA GLU A 15 8.65 -12.27 -16.16
C GLU A 15 9.38 -10.96 -16.49
N ARG A 16 8.71 -10.02 -17.17
CA ARG A 16 9.24 -8.70 -17.49
C ARG A 16 9.01 -7.68 -16.37
N THR A 17 8.18 -7.98 -15.37
CA THR A 17 7.90 -7.05 -14.28
C THR A 17 9.14 -6.91 -13.38
N ARG A 18 9.59 -5.68 -13.17
CA ARG A 18 10.79 -5.37 -12.36
C ARG A 18 10.50 -4.48 -11.15
N LEU A 19 9.42 -3.72 -11.19
CA LEU A 19 9.08 -2.66 -10.25
C LEU A 19 7.56 -2.54 -10.17
N ILE A 20 7.05 -2.20 -9.00
CA ILE A 20 5.67 -1.73 -8.80
C ILE A 20 5.72 -0.36 -8.13
N VAL A 21 4.91 0.57 -8.63
CA VAL A 21 4.81 1.94 -8.10
C VAL A 21 3.37 2.19 -7.66
N PRO A 22 2.99 1.87 -6.41
CA PRO A 22 1.65 2.18 -5.93
C PRO A 22 1.53 3.67 -5.58
N VAL A 23 0.38 4.25 -5.92
CA VAL A 23 0.05 5.64 -5.55
C VAL A 23 -0.77 5.64 -4.26
N HIS A 24 -0.45 6.52 -3.33
CA HIS A 24 -1.28 6.84 -2.16
C HIS A 24 -2.32 7.90 -2.55
N TYR A 25 -3.38 7.45 -3.20
CA TYR A 25 -4.31 8.34 -3.87
C TYR A 25 -5.12 9.19 -2.90
N ALA A 26 -5.17 10.50 -3.17
CA ALA A 26 -5.96 11.48 -2.41
C ALA A 26 -5.74 11.40 -0.89
N GLY A 27 -4.48 11.24 -0.47
CA GLY A 27 -4.10 11.13 0.94
C GLY A 27 -4.29 9.74 1.55
N HIS A 28 -4.84 8.76 0.84
CA HIS A 28 -5.06 7.43 1.37
C HIS A 28 -3.88 6.52 1.03
N PRO A 29 -3.12 6.02 2.03
CA PRO A 29 -2.12 5.01 1.78
C PRO A 29 -2.75 3.76 1.14
N VAL A 30 -1.98 3.12 0.26
CA VAL A 30 -2.33 1.79 -0.27
C VAL A 30 -2.15 0.74 0.83
N ASP A 31 -2.61 -0.49 0.62
CA ASP A 31 -2.31 -1.59 1.52
C ASP A 31 -0.81 -1.98 1.43
N LEU A 32 0.01 -1.31 2.26
CA LEU A 32 1.46 -1.46 2.29
C LEU A 32 1.89 -2.84 2.79
N ASP A 33 1.20 -3.43 3.78
CA ASP A 33 1.51 -4.77 4.28
C ASP A 33 1.39 -5.81 3.16
N TYR A 34 0.30 -5.77 2.40
CA TYR A 34 0.12 -6.69 1.28
C TYR A 34 1.19 -6.47 0.21
N ILE A 35 1.40 -5.22 -0.22
CA ILE A 35 2.31 -4.90 -1.33
C ILE A 35 3.74 -5.30 -0.99
N HIS A 36 4.26 -4.90 0.18
CA HIS A 36 5.63 -5.21 0.58
C HIS A 36 5.84 -6.71 0.78
N LYS A 37 4.86 -7.42 1.38
CA LYS A 37 4.93 -8.88 1.53
C LYS A 37 4.98 -9.56 0.15
N MET A 38 4.07 -9.20 -0.74
CA MET A 38 4.00 -9.78 -2.08
C MET A 38 5.27 -9.46 -2.89
N ALA A 39 5.77 -8.23 -2.82
CA ALA A 39 6.99 -7.84 -3.52
C ALA A 39 8.21 -8.63 -3.05
N LYS A 40 8.32 -8.88 -1.74
CA LYS A 40 9.35 -9.76 -1.17
C LYS A 40 9.23 -11.19 -1.68
N GLU A 41 8.02 -11.75 -1.76
CA GLU A 41 7.77 -13.09 -2.33
C GLU A 41 8.15 -13.18 -3.82
N GLN A 42 7.96 -12.09 -4.57
CA GLN A 42 8.18 -12.04 -6.03
C GLN A 42 9.54 -11.44 -6.43
N ASN A 43 10.38 -11.08 -5.45
CA ASN A 43 11.64 -10.36 -5.66
C ASN A 43 11.50 -9.09 -6.53
N LEU A 44 10.46 -8.31 -6.25
CA LEU A 44 10.16 -7.04 -6.92
C LEU A 44 10.57 -5.85 -6.07
N VAL A 45 11.01 -4.78 -6.73
CA VAL A 45 11.22 -3.48 -6.10
C VAL A 45 9.87 -2.76 -5.95
N ILE A 46 9.69 -2.05 -4.84
CA ILE A 46 8.57 -1.12 -4.62
C ILE A 46 9.13 0.31 -4.52
N ILE A 47 8.51 1.24 -5.25
CA ILE A 47 8.72 2.69 -5.05
C ILE A 47 7.34 3.30 -4.79
N GLU A 48 7.14 3.87 -3.62
CA GLU A 48 5.86 4.45 -3.23
C GLU A 48 5.69 5.85 -3.85
N ASP A 49 4.58 6.10 -4.55
CA ASP A 49 4.21 7.45 -5.00
C ASP A 49 3.28 8.09 -3.96
N ALA A 50 3.91 8.90 -3.11
CA ALA A 50 3.28 9.64 -2.02
C ALA A 50 2.94 11.10 -2.37
N CYS A 51 3.00 11.52 -3.64
CA CYS A 51 2.82 12.94 -4.01
C CYS A 51 1.46 13.52 -3.55
N HIS A 52 0.42 12.68 -3.47
CA HIS A 52 -0.91 13.07 -2.99
C HIS A 52 -1.15 12.81 -1.50
N ALA A 53 -0.16 12.30 -0.77
CA ALA A 53 -0.32 11.90 0.62
C ALA A 53 0.68 12.52 1.61
N PRO A 54 1.03 13.82 1.49
CA PRO A 54 1.90 14.46 2.48
C PRO A 54 1.24 14.42 3.87
N GLY A 55 1.95 13.83 4.84
CA GLY A 55 1.48 13.71 6.22
C GLY A 55 0.42 12.63 6.46
N ALA A 56 0.13 11.78 5.48
CA ALA A 56 -0.66 10.58 5.70
C ALA A 56 0.16 9.56 6.53
N GLY A 57 -0.53 8.79 7.35
CA GLY A 57 0.06 7.65 8.04
C GLY A 57 -0.69 6.36 7.70
N TYR A 58 0.04 5.25 7.68
CA TYR A 58 -0.51 3.91 7.46
C TYR A 58 -0.62 3.15 8.79
N ASN A 59 -1.77 2.54 9.03
CA ASN A 59 -1.99 1.63 10.14
C ASN A 59 -2.23 0.21 9.61
N PRO A 60 -1.31 -0.74 9.82
CA PRO A 60 -1.50 -2.11 9.35
C PRO A 60 -2.67 -2.78 10.07
N PRO A 61 -3.43 -3.66 9.39
CA PRO A 61 -4.46 -4.46 10.04
C PRO A 61 -3.84 -5.36 11.11
N THR A 62 -4.41 -5.35 12.32
CA THR A 62 -3.94 -6.22 13.42
C THR A 62 -4.59 -7.60 13.38
N SER A 63 -5.66 -7.75 12.59
CA SER A 63 -6.33 -9.03 12.37
C SER A 63 -6.88 -9.18 10.94
N PRO A 64 -7.15 -10.41 10.46
CA PRO A 64 -7.75 -10.65 9.16
C PRO A 64 -9.15 -10.05 8.98
N LEU A 65 -9.91 -9.85 10.06
CA LEU A 65 -11.25 -9.25 10.02
C LEU A 65 -11.19 -7.74 9.75
N GLU A 66 -10.06 -7.11 10.05
CA GLU A 66 -9.80 -5.69 9.78
C GLU A 66 -9.36 -5.44 8.33
N LYS A 67 -9.05 -6.48 7.54
CA LYS A 67 -8.54 -6.37 6.16
C LYS A 67 -9.52 -5.79 5.12
N GLY A 68 -10.72 -5.39 5.53
CA GLY A 68 -11.66 -4.61 4.70
C GLY A 68 -11.97 -3.22 5.25
N GLY A 69 -11.40 -2.87 6.40
CA GLY A 69 -11.52 -1.54 6.99
C GLY A 69 -10.71 -0.56 6.17
N LYS A 70 -11.34 0.52 5.72
CA LYS A 70 -10.68 1.66 5.07
C LYS A 70 -9.31 1.87 5.74
N GLY A 71 -8.21 1.79 4.99
CA GLY A 71 -6.92 2.31 5.44
C GLY A 71 -7.16 3.73 5.90
N GLY A 72 -7.36 3.88 7.20
CA GLY A 72 -7.83 5.11 7.80
C GLY A 72 -6.64 6.05 7.82
N LEU A 73 -6.86 7.28 7.36
CA LEU A 73 -5.92 8.37 7.58
C LEU A 73 -5.60 8.40 9.09
N LEU A 74 -4.37 8.09 9.48
CA LEU A 74 -3.96 8.30 10.86
C LEU A 74 -4.00 9.81 11.16
N ASP A 75 -4.62 10.15 12.29
CA ASP A 75 -4.59 11.51 12.83
C ASP A 75 -3.15 11.95 13.10
N ARG A 76 -2.87 13.23 12.84
CA ARG A 76 -1.54 13.85 12.91
C ARG A 76 -1.04 13.81 14.36
N GLY A 77 -0.35 12.75 14.75
CA GLY A 77 0.26 12.70 16.09
C GLY A 77 0.81 11.36 16.57
N LYS A 78 0.63 10.24 15.87
CA LYS A 78 1.09 8.93 16.36
C LYS A 78 1.88 8.15 15.29
N ASN A 79 3.19 8.41 15.26
CA ASN A 79 4.28 7.49 14.89
C ASN A 79 4.10 6.55 13.68
N GLY A 80 3.79 7.09 12.50
CA GLY A 80 3.89 6.34 11.25
C GLY A 80 3.89 7.28 10.06
N TRP A 81 5.07 7.77 9.70
CA TRP A 81 5.27 8.47 8.43
C TRP A 81 5.60 7.40 7.39
N ILE A 82 4.89 7.42 6.26
CA ILE A 82 5.34 6.78 5.02
C ILE A 82 6.67 7.37 4.55
#